data_AF-A0A4R4L6E1-F1
#
_entry.id   AF-A0A4R4L6E1-F1
#
_cell.length_a   1.000
_cell.length_b   1.000
_cell.length_c   1.000
_cell.angle_alpha   90.00
_cell.angle_beta   90.00
_cell.angle_gamma   90.00
#
_symmetry.space_group_name_H-M   'P 1'
#
loop_
_entity.id
_entity.type
_entity.pdbx_description
1 polymer ?
#
loop_
_entity_poly.entity_id
_entity_poly.type
_entity_poly.pdbx_seq_one_letter_code
_entity_poly.pdbx_strand_id
1 'polypeptide(L)'
;PTTTPPTAGPAACLVSWTVNQWTGGFTADVRITNRGPAVTGWTLTWSFGADQRVISAWNAQVSQSGAAVTARNVAWNGSLPQGGTASFGLQGSYGTGNPPPTGFRLNGTACQIG
;
A
#
# COMPACT_ATOMS: atom_id res chain seq x y z
N PRO A 1 -24.63 16.46 23.35
CA PRO A 1 -23.65 16.64 22.26
C PRO A 1 -23.08 15.29 21.80
N THR A 2 -23.65 14.69 20.76
CA THR A 2 -23.06 13.55 20.05
C THR A 2 -22.46 14.07 18.76
N THR A 3 -21.14 14.10 18.70
CA THR A 3 -20.36 14.52 17.53
C THR A 3 -20.58 13.53 16.39
N THR A 4 -21.24 13.97 15.34
CA THR A 4 -21.34 13.26 14.06
C THR A 4 -19.93 12.91 13.57
N PRO A 5 -19.62 11.65 13.21
CA PRO A 5 -18.37 11.32 12.54
C PRO A 5 -18.26 12.17 11.28
N PRO A 6 -17.08 12.75 10.96
CA PRO A 6 -16.92 13.41 9.67
C PRO A 6 -17.23 12.36 8.61
N THR A 7 -18.20 12.64 7.75
CA THR A 7 -18.48 11.85 6.56
C THR A 7 -17.22 11.93 5.72
N ALA A 8 -16.29 10.99 5.91
CA ALA A 8 -15.11 10.88 5.09
C ALA A 8 -15.63 10.72 3.67
N GLY A 9 -15.38 11.73 2.82
CA GLY A 9 -15.69 11.63 1.40
C GLY A 9 -15.09 10.33 0.84
N PRO A 10 -15.60 9.83 -0.30
CA PRO A 10 -15.14 8.57 -0.85
C PRO A 10 -13.61 8.56 -0.91
N ALA A 11 -13.00 7.57 -0.24
CA ALA A 11 -11.54 7.48 -0.17
C ALA A 11 -10.95 7.56 -1.58
N ALA A 12 -9.95 8.43 -1.77
CA ALA A 12 -9.39 8.70 -3.08
C ALA A 12 -8.72 7.49 -3.73
N CYS A 13 -8.47 6.44 -2.96
CA CYS A 13 -7.92 5.19 -3.41
C CYS A 13 -8.39 4.02 -2.54
N LEU A 14 -8.42 2.84 -3.14
CA LEU A 14 -8.60 1.56 -2.46
C LEU A 14 -7.28 0.79 -2.57
N VAL A 15 -6.85 0.17 -1.48
CA VAL A 15 -5.69 -0.73 -1.46
C VAL A 15 -6.13 -2.08 -0.97
N SER A 16 -5.90 -3.11 -1.78
CA SER A 16 -6.06 -4.51 -1.37
C SER A 16 -4.69 -5.13 -1.12
N TRP A 17 -4.60 -5.88 -0.03
CA TRP A 17 -3.35 -6.51 0.44
C TRP A 17 -3.58 -8.00 0.62
N THR A 18 -3.09 -8.80 -0.32
CA THR A 18 -3.21 -10.26 -0.27
C THR A 18 -1.88 -10.85 0.15
N VAL A 19 -1.84 -11.50 1.31
CA VAL A 19 -0.60 -12.06 1.88
C VAL A 19 -0.56 -13.58 1.74
N ASN A 20 0.58 -14.09 1.29
CA ASN A 20 0.95 -15.50 1.37
C ASN A 20 2.19 -15.61 2.25
N GLN A 21 2.09 -16.24 3.42
CA GLN A 21 3.16 -16.27 4.42
C GLN A 21 3.53 -17.68 4.86
N TRP A 22 4.77 -17.79 5.34
CA TRP A 22 5.38 -18.98 5.91
C TRP A 22 6.23 -18.59 7.12
N THR A 23 6.76 -19.56 7.86
CA THR A 23 7.59 -19.27 9.04
C THR A 23 8.79 -18.39 8.66
N GLY A 24 8.81 -17.16 9.19
CA GLY A 24 9.89 -16.19 9.00
C GLY A 24 9.81 -15.35 7.72
N GLY A 25 8.80 -15.54 6.86
CA GLY A 25 8.72 -14.86 5.57
C GLY A 25 7.33 -14.73 4.98
N PHE A 26 7.15 -13.77 4.09
CA PHE A 26 5.90 -13.55 3.38
C PHE A 26 6.11 -12.95 2.00
N THR A 27 5.13 -13.18 1.14
CA THR A 27 4.92 -12.44 -0.09
C THR A 27 3.58 -11.72 0.02
N ALA A 28 3.51 -10.46 -0.39
CA ALA A 28 2.28 -9.71 -0.49
C ALA A 28 2.05 -9.25 -1.93
N ASP A 29 0.85 -9.48 -2.45
CA ASP A 29 0.32 -8.82 -3.64
C ASP A 29 -0.47 -7.59 -3.19
N VAL A 30 -0.10 -6.43 -3.75
CA VAL A 30 -0.68 -5.14 -3.41
C VAL A 30 -1.34 -4.55 -4.64
N ARG A 31 -2.64 -4.32 -4.54
CA ARG A 31 -3.44 -3.74 -5.61
C ARG A 31 -3.96 -2.37 -5.20
N ILE A 32 -3.61 -1.35 -5.98
CA ILE A 32 -4.04 0.03 -5.81
C ILE A 32 -5.10 0.33 -6.84
N THR A 33 -6.30 0.72 -6.42
CA THR A 33 -7.34 1.28 -7.30
C THR A 33 -7.45 2.77 -7.05
N ASN A 34 -7.19 3.59 -8.07
CA ASN A 34 -7.41 5.03 -8.00
C ASN A 34 -8.91 5.33 -8.09
N ARG A 35 -9.47 6.02 -7.10
CA ARG A 35 -10.87 6.50 -7.13
C ARG A 35 -10.95 8.02 -7.23
N GLY A 36 -9.81 8.71 -7.18
CA GLY A 36 -9.68 10.14 -7.35
C GLY A 36 -9.25 10.53 -8.77
N PRO A 37 -8.72 11.76 -8.94
CA PRO A 37 -8.21 12.25 -10.21
C PRO A 37 -7.09 11.37 -10.78
N ALA A 38 -6.94 11.35 -12.09
CA ALA A 38 -5.85 10.62 -12.75
C ALA A 38 -4.47 11.09 -12.24
N VAL A 39 -3.57 10.15 -12.00
CA VAL A 39 -2.20 10.43 -11.57
C VAL A 39 -1.19 9.89 -12.59
N THR A 40 -0.17 10.69 -12.86
CA THR A 40 0.99 10.34 -13.69
C THR A 40 2.18 10.12 -12.77
N GLY A 41 2.30 8.90 -12.27
CA GLY A 41 3.25 8.50 -11.24
C GLY A 41 2.55 8.33 -9.90
N TRP A 42 2.64 7.13 -9.34
CA TRP A 42 2.07 6.81 -8.05
C TRP A 42 3.16 6.42 -7.06
N THR A 43 2.97 6.90 -5.84
CA THR A 43 3.75 6.56 -4.67
C THR A 43 2.78 6.12 -3.59
N LEU A 44 2.86 4.84 -3.21
CA LEU A 44 2.11 4.29 -2.10
C LEU A 44 3.00 4.28 -0.86
N THR A 45 2.51 4.80 0.25
CA THR A 45 3.19 4.76 1.54
C THR A 45 2.33 4.06 2.57
N TRP A 46 2.96 3.29 3.46
CA TRP A 46 2.30 2.65 4.61
C TRP A 46 3.30 2.44 5.73
N SER A 47 2.81 1.98 6.88
CA SER A 47 3.66 1.55 8.00
C SER A 47 3.36 0.12 8.37
N PHE A 48 4.40 -0.67 8.59
CA PHE A 48 4.29 -1.99 9.18
C PHE A 48 3.94 -1.88 10.67
N GLY A 49 3.07 -2.77 11.15
CA GLY A 49 2.61 -2.78 12.54
C GLY A 49 3.52 -3.56 13.49
N ALA A 50 4.50 -4.30 12.96
CA ALA A 50 5.42 -5.14 13.71
C ALA A 50 6.82 -5.13 13.07
N ASP A 51 7.59 -6.20 13.27
CA ASP A 51 9.01 -6.33 12.87
C ASP A 51 9.22 -6.66 11.39
N GLN A 52 8.24 -6.36 10.54
CA GLN A 52 8.26 -6.76 9.13
C GLN A 52 9.34 -5.99 8.36
N ARG A 53 10.11 -6.70 7.53
CA ARG A 53 11.18 -6.15 6.69
C ARG A 53 10.99 -6.51 5.23
N VAL A 54 11.06 -5.53 4.35
CA VAL A 54 11.06 -5.78 2.90
C VAL A 54 12.41 -6.35 2.47
N ILE A 55 12.41 -7.45 1.74
CA ILE A 55 13.60 -8.10 1.18
C ILE A 55 13.73 -7.77 -0.30
N SER A 56 12.65 -7.93 -1.06
CA SER A 56 12.61 -7.67 -2.49
C SER A 56 11.21 -7.27 -2.95
N ALA A 57 11.12 -6.65 -4.12
CA ALA A 57 9.86 -6.26 -4.73
C ALA A 57 9.94 -6.31 -6.24
N TRP A 58 8.78 -6.43 -6.89
CA TRP A 58 8.63 -6.40 -8.34
C TRP A 58 7.46 -5.51 -8.72
N ASN A 59 7.51 -4.97 -9.94
CA ASN A 59 6.53 -4.03 -10.47
C ASN A 59 6.40 -2.73 -9.65
N ALA A 60 7.31 -2.50 -8.69
CA ALA A 60 7.45 -1.28 -7.92
C ALA A 60 8.89 -1.16 -7.39
N GLN A 61 9.35 0.07 -7.17
CA GLN A 61 10.54 0.33 -6.36
C GLN A 61 10.11 0.54 -4.92
N VAL A 62 10.48 -0.38 -4.04
CA VAL A 62 10.10 -0.34 -2.62
C VAL A 62 11.32 -0.04 -1.75
N SER A 63 11.16 0.91 -0.83
CA SER A 63 12.15 1.26 0.18
C SER A 63 11.50 1.33 1.55
N GLN A 64 12.23 0.91 2.57
CA GLN A 64 11.78 0.91 3.96
C GLN A 64 12.77 1.66 4.85
N SER A 65 12.24 2.51 5.73
CA SER A 65 13.00 3.16 6.81
C SER A 65 12.25 2.97 8.13
N GLY A 66 12.86 2.26 9.08
CA GLY A 66 12.15 1.82 10.29
C GLY A 66 10.91 0.99 9.92
N ALA A 67 9.74 1.40 10.39
CA ALA A 67 8.46 0.79 10.05
C ALA A 67 7.81 1.38 8.77
N ALA A 68 8.26 2.55 8.32
CA ALA A 68 7.68 3.24 7.18
C ALA A 68 8.17 2.64 5.85
N VAL A 69 7.24 2.36 4.95
CA VAL A 69 7.52 1.80 3.62
C VAL A 69 6.98 2.73 2.55
N THR A 70 7.77 2.91 1.49
CA THR A 70 7.42 3.68 0.30
C THR A 70 7.60 2.79 -0.92
N ALA A 71 6.51 2.56 -1.66
CA ALA A 71 6.51 1.92 -2.97
C ALA A 71 6.25 2.97 -4.05
N ARG A 72 7.09 3.01 -5.08
CA ARG A 72 6.95 3.88 -6.25
C ARG A 72 6.73 3.06 -7.49
N ASN A 73 5.94 3.59 -8.42
CA ASN A 73 5.76 2.97 -9.73
C ASN A 73 7.09 2.78 -10.47
N VAL A 74 7.13 1.80 -11.35
CA VAL A 74 8.16 1.66 -12.38
C VAL A 74 7.71 2.39 -13.65
N ALA A 75 8.61 2.56 -14.62
CA ALA A 75 8.36 3.42 -15.78
C ALA A 75 7.08 3.08 -16.57
N TRP A 76 6.73 1.79 -16.65
CA TRP A 76 5.60 1.32 -17.47
C TRP A 76 4.24 1.32 -16.74
N ASN A 77 4.19 1.38 -15.40
CA ASN A 77 2.94 1.35 -14.64
C ASN A 77 2.62 2.64 -13.88
N GLY A 78 3.23 3.76 -14.25
CA GLY A 78 3.02 5.04 -13.57
C GLY A 78 1.67 5.69 -13.83
N SER A 79 1.05 5.44 -14.99
CA SER A 79 -0.24 6.05 -15.33
C SER A 79 -1.40 5.34 -14.62
N LEU A 80 -2.06 6.04 -13.69
CA LEU A 80 -3.23 5.55 -12.95
C LEU A 80 -4.43 6.48 -13.20
N PRO A 81 -5.24 6.23 -14.25
CA PRO A 81 -6.45 7.01 -14.47
C PRO A 81 -7.46 6.82 -13.33
N GLN A 82 -8.50 7.66 -13.29
CA GLN A 82 -9.62 7.43 -12.36
C GLN A 82 -10.27 6.07 -12.66
N GLY A 83 -10.49 5.26 -11.64
CA GLY A 83 -10.92 3.86 -11.75
C GLY A 83 -9.81 2.88 -12.18
N GLY A 84 -8.65 3.39 -12.56
CA GLY A 84 -7.49 2.59 -12.95
C GLY A 84 -6.89 1.81 -11.78
N THR A 85 -6.16 0.74 -12.10
CA THR A 85 -5.52 -0.11 -11.11
C THR A 85 -4.04 -0.34 -11.43
N ALA A 86 -3.18 -0.26 -10.42
CA ALA A 86 -1.82 -0.80 -10.46
C ALA A 86 -1.70 -1.95 -9.45
N SER A 87 -0.91 -2.95 -9.82
CA SER A 87 -0.55 -4.05 -8.92
C SER A 87 0.95 -4.20 -8.86
N PHE A 88 1.45 -4.49 -7.66
CA PHE A 88 2.85 -4.82 -7.42
C PHE A 88 2.95 -5.85 -6.31
N GLY A 89 4.08 -6.56 -6.27
CA GLY A 89 4.33 -7.53 -5.22
C GLY A 89 5.61 -7.23 -4.46
N LEU A 90 5.66 -7.70 -3.23
CA LEU A 90 6.84 -7.63 -2.38
C LEU A 90 7.02 -8.92 -1.57
N GLN A 91 8.26 -9.29 -1.36
CA GLN A 91 8.67 -10.31 -0.41
C GLN A 91 9.29 -9.62 0.81
N GLY A 92 8.93 -10.11 2.00
CA GLY A 92 9.50 -9.65 3.24
C GLY A 92 9.73 -10.78 4.25
N SER A 93 10.40 -10.45 5.33
CA SER A 93 10.56 -11.29 6.53
C SER A 93 9.85 -10.68 7.73
N TYR A 94 9.56 -11.53 8.71
CA TYR A 94 9.07 -11.11 10.01
C TYR A 94 9.61 -12.06 11.09
N GLY A 95 9.80 -11.55 12.31
CA GLY A 95 10.20 -12.35 13.47
C GLY A 95 9.00 -12.82 14.28
N THR A 96 8.31 -11.87 14.90
CA THR A 96 7.26 -12.15 15.90
C THR A 96 5.87 -12.29 15.28
N GLY A 97 5.55 -11.47 14.27
CA GLY A 97 4.24 -11.46 13.64
C GLY A 97 4.18 -10.63 12.36
N ASN A 98 3.15 -10.88 11.56
CA ASN A 98 2.93 -10.22 10.28
C ASN A 98 1.48 -9.68 10.17
N PRO A 99 1.09 -8.71 11.01
CA PRO A 99 -0.22 -8.08 10.89
C PRO A 99 -0.33 -7.31 9.57
N PRO A 100 -1.51 -7.24 8.95
CA PRO A 100 -1.70 -6.43 7.75
C PRO A 100 -1.36 -4.96 8.05
N PRO A 101 -0.63 -4.27 7.14
CA PRO A 101 -0.29 -2.88 7.35
C PRO A 101 -1.53 -1.98 7.30
N THR A 102 -1.40 -0.80 7.91
CA THR A 102 -2.47 0.20 7.94
C THR A 102 -1.95 1.57 7.50
N GLY A 103 -2.87 2.53 7.32
CA GLY A 103 -2.50 3.90 7.01
C GLY A 103 -1.95 4.11 5.60
N PHE A 104 -2.43 3.35 4.63
CA PHE A 104 -2.02 3.51 3.23
C PHE A 104 -2.34 4.91 2.70
N ARG A 105 -1.37 5.51 2.00
CA ARG A 105 -1.55 6.79 1.32
C ARG A 105 -1.00 6.74 -0.10
N LEU A 106 -1.81 7.14 -1.07
CA LEU A 106 -1.43 7.31 -2.48
C LEU A 106 -1.12 8.78 -2.74
N ASN A 107 0.14 9.09 -3.05
CA ASN A 107 0.62 10.47 -3.25
C ASN A 107 0.22 11.41 -2.09
N GLY A 108 0.24 10.91 -0.85
CA GLY A 108 -0.17 11.63 0.37
C GLY A 108 -1.65 11.54 0.72
N THR A 109 -2.50 11.13 -0.22
CA THR A 109 -3.95 11.00 -0.01
C THR A 109 -4.30 9.69 0.66
N ALA A 110 -5.12 9.72 1.72
CA ALA A 110 -5.50 8.51 2.45
C ALA A 110 -6.27 7.53 1.56
N CYS A 111 -5.87 6.26 1.60
CA CYS A 111 -6.56 5.15 0.96
C CYS A 111 -7.36 4.35 1.98
N GLN A 112 -8.47 3.78 1.52
CA GLN A 112 -9.19 2.77 2.27
C GLN A 112 -8.59 1.38 2.00
N ILE A 113 -8.55 0.54 3.03
CA ILE A 113 -8.16 -0.87 2.91
C ILE A 113 -9.40 -1.66 2.48
N GLY A 114 -9.26 -2.56 1.51
CA GLY A 114 -10.36 -3.33 0.92
C GLY A 114 -10.03 -4.77 0.59
#